data_AF-A0A453JZ52-F1
#
_entry.id   AF-A0A453JZ52-F1
#
_cell.length_a   1.000
_cell.length_b   1.000
_cell.length_c   1.000
_cell.angle_alpha   90.00
_cell.angle_beta   90.00
_cell.angle_gamma   90.00
#
_symmetry.space_group_name_H-M   'P 1'
#
loop_
_entity.id
_entity.type
_entity.pdbx_description
1 polymer ?
#
loop_
_entity_poly.entity_id
_entity_poly.type
_entity_poly.pdbx_seq_one_letter_code
_entity_poly.pdbx_strand_id
1 'polypeptide(L)'
;QMPAGGILTALYIFHGHDISRGLLAATFLLVVFNCLSSFQIYSMPVFDSFEAFYTGRTNRPCSVWVRSGFRIFYGFISLFIGIALPFLSSLAGLLGGLTLPVTFAYPCFMWICIKKPERFSYSWYVNWGLALLGTAFSLASSVGGVWSIINTGMKLKFFKPN
;
A
#
# COMPACT_ATOMS: atom_id res chain seq x y z
N GLN A 1 20.23 10.29 -8.51
CA GLN A 1 19.76 9.38 -7.45
C GLN A 1 18.47 9.97 -6.88
N MET A 2 17.38 9.20 -6.81
CA MET A 2 16.16 9.66 -6.14
C MET A 2 16.42 9.68 -4.63
N PRO A 3 16.29 10.82 -3.93
CA PRO A 3 16.47 10.87 -2.49
C PRO A 3 15.40 10.01 -1.79
N ALA A 4 15.80 9.34 -0.70
CA ALA A 4 14.96 8.41 0.06
C ALA A 4 13.69 9.05 0.68
N GLY A 5 13.56 10.38 0.62
CA GLY A 5 12.38 11.13 1.05
C GLY A 5 11.25 11.24 0.02
N GLY A 6 11.33 10.50 -1.10
CA GLY A 6 10.28 10.45 -2.12
C GLY A 6 10.26 11.63 -3.09
N ILE A 7 9.27 11.61 -3.99
CA ILE A 7 9.15 12.53 -5.14
C ILE A 7 9.03 13.98 -4.69
N LEU A 8 8.33 14.24 -3.58
CA LEU A 8 8.11 15.59 -3.03
C LEU A 8 9.41 16.22 -2.52
N THR A 9 10.27 15.41 -1.89
CA THR A 9 11.60 15.84 -1.42
C THR A 9 12.54 16.10 -2.59
N ALA A 10 12.46 15.28 -3.64
CA ALA A 10 13.20 15.51 -4.88
C ALA A 10 12.76 16.82 -5.56
N LEU A 11 11.45 17.09 -5.60
CA LEU A 11 10.89 18.32 -6.18
C LEU A 11 11.34 19.55 -5.38
N TYR A 12 11.34 19.48 -4.05
CA TYR A 12 11.86 20.56 -3.19
C TYR A 12 13.35 20.84 -3.43
N ILE A 13 14.19 19.80 -3.53
CA ILE A 13 15.65 19.94 -3.71
C ILE A 13 16.01 20.44 -5.11
N PHE A 14 15.36 19.94 -6.15
CA PHE A 14 15.71 20.27 -7.54
C PHE A 14 14.99 21.50 -8.09
N HIS A 15 13.79 21.83 -7.62
CA HIS A 15 12.99 22.96 -8.12
C HIS A 15 12.78 24.07 -7.08
N GLY A 16 13.42 23.99 -5.90
CA GLY A 16 13.32 25.02 -4.86
C GLY A 16 13.85 26.41 -5.27
N HIS A 17 14.69 26.48 -6.32
CA HIS A 17 15.25 27.73 -6.83
C HIS A 17 14.47 28.29 -8.04
N ASP A 18 13.89 27.42 -8.88
CA ASP A 18 13.29 27.79 -10.17
C ASP A 18 11.75 28.00 -10.12
N ILE A 19 11.06 27.50 -9.09
CA ILE A 19 9.60 27.57 -8.97
C ILE A 19 9.15 28.63 -7.94
N SER A 20 8.06 29.34 -8.26
CA SER A 20 7.43 30.28 -7.33
C SER A 20 6.98 29.57 -6.03
N ARG A 21 7.33 30.14 -4.88
CA ARG A 21 7.02 29.57 -3.55
C ARG A 21 5.54 29.23 -3.37
N GLY A 22 4.65 29.97 -4.05
CA GLY A 22 3.21 29.71 -4.07
C GLY A 22 2.82 28.41 -4.76
N LEU A 23 3.41 28.08 -5.92
CA LEU A 23 3.13 26.84 -6.63
C LEU A 23 3.63 25.61 -5.87
N LEU A 24 4.80 25.74 -5.23
CA LEU A 24 5.34 24.72 -4.35
C LEU A 24 4.40 24.47 -3.17
N ALA A 25 3.99 25.52 -2.46
CA ALA A 25 3.04 25.43 -1.34
C ALA A 25 1.69 24.83 -1.75
N ALA A 26 1.14 25.22 -2.91
CA ALA A 26 -0.08 24.65 -3.44
C ALA A 26 0.04 23.14 -3.72
N THR A 27 1.19 22.69 -4.24
CA THR A 27 1.47 21.27 -4.49
C THR A 27 1.49 20.48 -3.18
N PHE A 28 2.18 20.98 -2.15
CA PHE A 28 2.19 20.35 -0.83
C PHE A 28 0.79 20.28 -0.21
N LEU A 29 0.01 21.38 -0.27
CA LEU A 29 -1.36 21.40 0.24
C LEU A 29 -2.28 20.43 -0.49
N LEU A 30 -2.14 20.31 -1.81
CA LEU A 30 -2.92 19.38 -2.62
C LEU A 30 -2.61 17.94 -2.24
N VAL A 31 -1.33 17.61 -2.03
CA VAL A 31 -0.92 16.29 -1.54
C VAL A 31 -1.51 16.00 -0.15
N VAL A 32 -1.45 16.96 0.78
CA VAL A 32 -2.04 16.79 2.12
C VAL A 32 -3.56 16.55 2.02
N PHE A 33 -4.27 17.33 1.21
CA PHE A 33 -5.71 17.16 1.02
C PHE A 33 -6.05 15.81 0.37
N ASN A 34 -5.25 15.37 -0.61
CA ASN A 34 -5.39 14.06 -1.23
C ASN A 34 -5.18 12.94 -0.21
N CYS A 35 -4.15 13.04 0.65
CA CYS A 35 -3.90 12.06 1.71
C CYS A 35 -5.05 12.01 2.73
N LEU A 36 -5.56 13.17 3.18
CA LEU A 36 -6.68 13.24 4.12
C LEU A 36 -7.96 12.62 3.55
N SER A 37 -8.26 12.90 2.28
CA SER A 37 -9.45 12.37 1.60
C SER A 37 -9.31 10.87 1.35
N SER A 38 -8.14 10.43 0.89
CA SER A 38 -7.85 9.01 0.61
C SER A 38 -7.91 8.17 1.89
N PHE A 39 -7.39 8.68 3.01
CA PHE A 39 -7.46 7.98 4.30
C PHE A 39 -8.89 7.66 4.69
N GLN A 40 -9.83 8.59 4.47
CA GLN A 40 -11.25 8.35 4.76
C GLN A 40 -11.83 7.25 3.86
N ILE A 41 -11.58 7.30 2.55
CA ILE A 41 -12.10 6.33 1.59
C ILE A 41 -11.56 4.92 1.88
N TYR A 42 -10.25 4.77 2.13
CA TYR A 42 -9.64 3.47 2.41
C TYR A 42 -10.00 2.93 3.80
N SER A 43 -10.30 3.80 4.77
CA SER A 43 -10.72 3.37 6.09
C SER A 43 -12.14 2.77 6.11
N MET A 44 -13.02 3.19 5.19
CA MET A 44 -14.41 2.73 5.13
C MET A 44 -14.57 1.20 4.98
N PRO A 45 -13.93 0.52 4.00
CA PRO A 45 -14.03 -0.95 3.88
C PRO A 45 -13.39 -1.70 5.06
N VAL A 46 -12.38 -1.10 5.70
CA VAL A 46 -11.76 -1.67 6.90
C VAL A 46 -12.74 -1.65 8.06
N PHE A 47 -13.43 -0.52 8.27
CA PHE A 47 -14.48 -0.42 9.29
C PHE A 47 -15.63 -1.38 9.02
N ASP A 48 -16.06 -1.52 7.76
CA ASP A 48 -17.11 -2.45 7.37
C ASP A 48 -16.72 -3.92 7.65
N SER A 49 -15.46 -4.28 7.39
CA SER A 49 -14.93 -5.62 7.69
C SER A 49 -14.90 -5.90 9.20
N PHE A 50 -14.52 -4.91 10.01
CA PHE A 50 -14.54 -5.04 11.48
C PHE A 50 -15.97 -5.15 12.03
N GLU A 51 -16.90 -4.39 11.47
CA GLU A 51 -18.32 -4.44 11.82
C GLU A 51 -18.95 -5.79 11.44
N ALA A 52 -18.63 -6.34 10.26
CA ALA A 52 -19.05 -7.68 9.86
C ALA A 52 -18.49 -8.78 10.78
N PHE A 53 -17.21 -8.68 11.16
CA PHE A 53 -16.59 -9.61 12.11
C PHE A 53 -17.24 -9.53 13.50
N TYR A 54 -17.49 -8.31 13.99
CA TYR A 54 -18.11 -8.08 15.29
C TYR A 54 -19.56 -8.56 15.33
N THR A 55 -20.34 -8.28 14.28
CA THR A 55 -21.73 -8.72 14.13
C THR A 55 -21.81 -10.23 14.02
N GLY A 56 -20.90 -10.87 13.27
CA GLY A 56 -20.82 -12.33 13.17
C GLY A 56 -20.49 -13.04 14.48
N ARG A 57 -19.71 -12.40 15.37
CA ARG A 57 -19.37 -12.95 16.71
C ARG A 57 -20.42 -12.65 17.77
N THR A 58 -21.03 -11.47 17.75
CA THR A 58 -21.83 -10.94 18.88
C THR A 58 -23.34 -10.93 18.59
N ASN A 59 -23.78 -11.10 17.34
CA ASN A 59 -25.20 -11.13 16.93
C ASN A 59 -26.03 -9.93 17.47
N ARG A 60 -25.38 -8.78 17.66
CA ARG A 60 -25.99 -7.55 18.17
C ARG A 60 -25.76 -6.41 17.18
N PRO A 61 -26.71 -5.46 17.05
CA PRO A 61 -26.52 -4.29 16.19
C PRO A 61 -25.32 -3.47 16.67
N CYS A 62 -24.51 -3.00 15.72
CA CYS A 62 -23.34 -2.19 16.01
C CYS A 62 -23.74 -0.88 16.70
N SER A 63 -23.32 -0.72 17.96
CA SER A 63 -23.55 0.51 18.73
C SER A 63 -22.66 1.64 18.21
N VAL A 64 -23.17 2.86 18.21
CA VAL A 64 -22.44 4.09 17.82
C VAL A 64 -21.13 4.24 18.59
N TRP A 65 -21.06 3.72 19.83
CA TRP A 65 -19.86 3.66 20.65
C TRP A 65 -18.78 2.74 20.08
N VAL A 66 -19.17 1.58 19.55
CA VAL A 66 -18.25 0.61 18.94
C VAL A 66 -17.66 1.20 17.66
N ARG A 67 -18.48 1.90 16.87
CA ARG A 67 -18.05 2.62 15.67
C ARG A 67 -17.05 3.75 15.98
N SER A 68 -17.31 4.53 17.04
CA SER A 68 -16.38 5.57 17.49
C SER A 68 -15.07 4.98 18.02
N GLY A 69 -15.16 3.86 18.77
CA GLY A 69 -14.00 3.11 19.26
C GLY A 69 -13.09 2.61 18.13
N PHE A 70 -13.66 2.00 17.08
CA PHE A 70 -12.88 1.54 15.93
C PHE A 70 -12.17 2.69 15.19
N ARG A 71 -12.81 3.85 15.07
CA ARG A 71 -12.21 5.03 14.41
C ARG A 71 -11.02 5.58 15.18
N ILE A 72 -11.13 5.69 16.51
CA ILE A 72 -10.03 6.14 17.38
C ILE A 72 -8.90 5.11 17.38
N PHE A 73 -9.22 3.83 17.49
CA PHE A 73 -8.25 2.75 17.48
C PHE A 73 -7.46 2.69 16.17
N TYR A 74 -8.14 2.81 15.02
CA TYR A 74 -7.50 2.84 13.71
C TYR A 74 -6.59 4.06 13.54
N GLY A 75 -7.02 5.23 14.00
CA GLY A 75 -6.18 6.44 14.02
C GLY A 75 -4.94 6.27 14.90
N PHE A 76 -5.09 5.68 16.09
CA PHE A 76 -3.98 5.43 17.01
C PHE A 76 -2.98 4.42 16.44
N ILE A 77 -3.46 3.32 15.84
CA ILE A 77 -2.60 2.34 15.16
C ILE A 77 -1.84 3.01 14.01
N SER A 78 -2.52 3.83 13.21
CA SER A 78 -1.89 4.50 12.07
C SER A 78 -0.77 5.46 12.52
N LEU A 79 -1.00 6.20 13.61
CA LEU A 79 0.02 7.04 14.23
C LEU A 79 1.17 6.22 14.81
N PHE A 80 0.86 5.13 15.52
CA PHE A 80 1.87 4.26 16.09
C PHE A 80 2.77 3.64 15.01
N ILE A 81 2.19 3.17 13.91
CA ILE A 81 2.91 2.63 12.76
C ILE A 81 3.79 3.71 12.11
N GLY A 82 3.26 4.93 11.95
CA GLY A 82 4.01 6.06 11.40
C GLY A 82 5.23 6.45 12.23
N ILE A 83 5.12 6.37 13.56
CA ILE A 83 6.22 6.69 14.49
C ILE A 83 7.20 5.50 14.60
N ALA A 84 6.68 4.27 14.70
CA ALA A 84 7.48 3.07 14.94
C ALA A 84 8.27 2.60 13.72
N LEU A 85 7.79 2.87 12.50
CA LEU A 85 8.39 2.38 11.25
C LEU A 85 8.86 3.56 10.36
N PRO A 86 10.02 4.19 10.64
CA PRO A 86 10.57 5.22 9.77
C PRO A 86 10.97 4.70 8.37
N PHE A 87 10.91 3.38 8.15
CA PHE A 87 11.21 2.69 6.89
C PHE A 87 9.95 2.30 6.08
N LEU A 88 8.82 2.97 6.31
CA LEU A 88 7.57 2.74 5.56
C LEU A 88 7.74 2.82 4.03
N SER A 89 8.65 3.66 3.53
CA SER A 89 8.92 3.74 2.09
C SER A 89 9.53 2.44 1.53
N SER A 90 10.42 1.78 2.26
CA SER A 90 10.98 0.48 1.89
C SER A 90 9.96 -0.66 2.02
N LEU A 91 9.09 -0.58 3.03
CA LEU A 91 7.97 -1.52 3.21
C LEU A 91 6.89 -1.36 2.13
N ALA A 92 6.64 -0.14 1.65
CA ALA A 92 5.64 0.13 0.62
C ALA A 92 5.95 -0.61 -0.68
N GLY A 93 7.23 -0.72 -1.07
CA GLY A 93 7.66 -1.53 -2.20
C GLY A 93 7.39 -3.02 -2.02
N LEU A 94 7.60 -3.54 -0.80
CA LEU A 94 7.33 -4.94 -0.45
C LEU A 94 5.82 -5.24 -0.39
N LEU A 95 5.03 -4.37 0.24
CA LEU A 95 3.58 -4.48 0.32
C LEU A 95 2.93 -4.34 -1.07
N GLY A 96 3.45 -3.45 -1.92
CA GLY A 96 3.11 -3.40 -3.35
C GLY A 96 3.44 -4.73 -4.04
N GLY A 97 4.66 -5.23 -3.83
CA GLY A 97 5.12 -6.54 -4.32
C GLY A 97 4.19 -7.71 -3.98
N LEU A 98 3.71 -7.78 -2.75
CA LEU A 98 2.84 -8.84 -2.24
C LEU A 98 1.37 -8.70 -2.67
N THR A 99 0.91 -7.49 -2.99
CA THR A 99 -0.46 -7.25 -3.46
C THR A 99 -0.61 -7.44 -4.97
N LEU A 100 0.47 -7.30 -5.74
CA LEU A 100 0.49 -7.47 -7.19
C LEU A 100 0.00 -8.86 -7.70
N PRO A 101 0.31 -10.02 -7.07
CA PRO A 101 -0.28 -11.31 -7.44
C PRO A 101 -1.79 -11.32 -7.28
N VAL A 102 -2.28 -10.69 -6.21
CA VAL A 102 -3.71 -10.68 -5.88
C VAL A 102 -4.47 -9.85 -6.91
N THR A 103 -3.85 -8.79 -7.44
CA THR A 103 -4.49 -7.95 -8.47
C THR A 103 -4.37 -8.53 -9.88
N PHE A 104 -3.23 -9.13 -10.24
CA PHE A 104 -2.97 -9.58 -11.60
C PHE A 104 -3.13 -11.07 -11.81
N ALA A 105 -2.61 -11.90 -10.91
CA ALA A 105 -2.64 -13.34 -11.07
C ALA A 105 -4.01 -13.92 -10.68
N TYR A 106 -4.61 -13.44 -9.59
CA TYR A 106 -5.89 -13.95 -9.08
C TYR A 106 -7.05 -13.89 -10.08
N PRO A 107 -7.35 -12.76 -10.77
CA PRO A 107 -8.43 -12.74 -11.75
C PRO A 107 -8.14 -13.63 -12.96
N CYS A 108 -6.87 -13.75 -13.39
CA CYS A 108 -6.48 -14.66 -14.47
C CYS A 108 -6.70 -16.13 -14.08
N PHE A 109 -6.27 -16.54 -12.88
CA PHE A 109 -6.52 -17.89 -12.37
C PHE A 109 -8.02 -18.17 -12.16
N MET A 110 -8.75 -17.22 -11.57
CA MET A 110 -10.19 -17.32 -11.35
C MET A 110 -10.94 -17.46 -12.69
N TRP A 111 -10.57 -16.70 -13.71
CA TRP A 111 -11.16 -16.80 -15.05
C TRP A 111 -10.90 -18.16 -15.68
N ILE A 112 -9.66 -18.69 -15.60
CA ILE A 112 -9.32 -20.03 -16.10
C ILE A 112 -10.15 -21.11 -15.39
N CYS A 113 -10.31 -21.03 -14.07
CA CYS A 113 -11.11 -21.99 -13.29
C CYS A 113 -12.61 -21.95 -13.63
N ILE A 114 -13.17 -20.76 -13.85
CA ILE A 114 -14.61 -20.58 -14.13
C ILE A 114 -14.95 -20.95 -15.57
N LYS A 115 -14.18 -20.45 -16.55
CA LYS A 115 -14.51 -20.63 -17.97
C LYS A 115 -14.07 -21.98 -18.54
N LYS A 116 -13.14 -22.69 -17.89
CA LYS A 116 -12.53 -23.94 -18.39
C LYS A 116 -12.31 -23.91 -19.92
N PRO A 117 -11.58 -22.91 -20.45
CA PRO A 117 -11.35 -22.80 -21.88
C PRO A 117 -10.65 -24.06 -22.41
N GLU A 118 -10.91 -24.40 -23.68
CA GLU A 118 -10.26 -25.54 -24.33
C GLU A 118 -8.73 -25.39 -24.26
N ARG A 119 -8.08 -26.49 -23.85
CA ARG A 119 -6.62 -26.54 -23.76
C ARG A 119 -6.07 -26.25 -25.16
N PHE A 120 -5.10 -25.33 -25.27
CA PHE A 120 -4.50 -24.80 -26.50
C PHE A 120 -5.22 -23.66 -27.25
N SER A 121 -6.31 -23.10 -26.73
CA SER A 121 -6.85 -21.85 -27.31
C SER A 121 -5.93 -20.65 -27.07
N TYR A 122 -5.90 -19.67 -27.99
CA TYR A 122 -5.14 -18.42 -27.85
C TYR A 122 -5.44 -17.71 -26.52
N SER A 123 -6.71 -17.68 -26.11
CA SER A 123 -7.15 -17.09 -24.84
C SER A 123 -6.62 -17.83 -23.61
N TRP A 124 -6.30 -19.13 -23.71
CA TRP A 124 -5.70 -19.90 -22.61
C TRP A 124 -4.22 -19.55 -22.43
N TYR A 125 -3.46 -19.47 -23.54
CA TYR A 125 -2.05 -19.06 -23.50
C TYR A 125 -1.87 -17.64 -22.99
N VAL A 126 -2.71 -16.70 -23.42
CA VAL A 126 -2.67 -15.31 -22.95
C VAL A 126 -2.94 -15.25 -21.43
N ASN A 127 -4.00 -15.89 -20.93
CA ASN A 127 -4.29 -15.86 -19.49
C ASN A 127 -3.23 -16.56 -18.63
N TRP A 128 -2.65 -17.68 -19.11
CA TRP A 128 -1.53 -18.33 -18.43
C TRP A 128 -0.26 -17.48 -18.46
N GLY A 129 0.04 -16.82 -19.59
CA GLY A 129 1.16 -15.91 -19.74
C GLY A 129 1.05 -14.71 -18.79
N LEU A 130 -0.12 -14.08 -18.72
CA LEU A 130 -0.39 -12.98 -17.77
C LEU A 130 -0.30 -13.43 -16.31
N ALA A 131 -0.79 -14.62 -15.97
CA ALA A 131 -0.66 -15.17 -14.63
C ALA A 131 0.80 -15.44 -14.24
N LEU A 132 1.60 -15.99 -15.16
CA LEU A 132 3.03 -16.23 -14.96
C LEU A 132 3.81 -14.91 -14.85
N LEU A 133 3.50 -13.92 -15.69
CA LEU A 133 4.12 -12.59 -15.62
C LEU A 133 3.78 -11.88 -14.31
N GLY A 134 2.52 -11.91 -13.88
CA GLY A 134 2.09 -11.30 -12.62
C GLY A 134 2.75 -11.92 -11.40
N THR A 135 2.89 -13.25 -11.39
CA THR A 135 3.59 -13.97 -10.32
C THR A 135 5.10 -13.71 -10.32
N ALA A 136 5.75 -13.71 -11.49
CA ALA A 136 7.16 -13.37 -11.63
C ALA A 136 7.47 -11.94 -11.20
N PHE A 137 6.62 -10.98 -11.58
CA PHE A 137 6.77 -9.57 -11.21
C PHE A 137 6.61 -9.34 -9.70
N SER A 138 5.72 -10.10 -9.05
CA SER A 138 5.59 -10.07 -7.59
C SER A 138 6.79 -10.68 -6.87
N LEU A 139 7.32 -11.80 -7.36
CA LEU A 139 8.55 -12.40 -6.82
C LEU A 139 9.71 -11.41 -6.92
N ALA A 140 9.90 -10.79 -8.09
CA ALA A 140 10.91 -9.76 -8.29
C ALA A 140 10.72 -8.56 -7.35
N SER A 141 9.49 -8.08 -7.20
CA SER A 141 9.17 -6.94 -6.32
C SER A 141 9.36 -7.28 -4.84
N SER A 142 9.01 -8.50 -4.43
CA SER A 142 9.19 -8.98 -3.06
C SER A 142 10.68 -9.13 -2.73
N VAL A 143 11.47 -9.72 -3.64
CA VAL A 143 12.93 -9.81 -3.49
C VAL A 143 13.56 -8.42 -3.44
N GLY A 144 13.12 -7.49 -4.29
CA GLY A 144 13.56 -6.09 -4.27
C GLY A 144 13.20 -5.37 -2.96
N GLY A 145 12.01 -5.63 -2.42
CA GLY A 145 11.57 -5.14 -1.11
C GLY A 145 12.43 -5.69 0.03
N VAL A 146 12.68 -7.00 0.05
CA VAL A 146 13.57 -7.64 1.05
C VAL A 146 14.99 -7.10 0.93
N TRP A 147 15.52 -6.95 -0.28
CA TRP A 147 16.85 -6.37 -0.51
C TRP A 147 16.94 -4.92 -0.04
N SER A 148 15.91 -4.10 -0.28
CA SER A 148 15.83 -2.72 0.23
C SER A 148 15.79 -2.68 1.76
N ILE A 149 15.05 -3.60 2.39
CA ILE A 149 14.98 -3.75 3.84
C ILE A 149 16.31 -4.24 4.41
N ILE A 150 17.05 -5.13 3.75
CA ILE A 150 18.37 -5.57 4.22
C ILE A 150 19.40 -4.43 4.08
N ASN A 151 19.43 -3.76 2.93
CA ASN A 151 20.38 -2.67 2.69
C ASN A 151 20.12 -1.45 3.61
N THR A 152 18.84 -1.16 3.89
CA THR A 152 18.43 -0.10 4.83
C THR A 152 18.51 -0.58 6.29
N GLY A 153 18.17 -1.84 6.53
CA GLY A 153 18.05 -2.49 7.84
C GLY A 153 19.41 -2.82 8.48
N MET A 154 20.47 -2.99 7.70
CA MET A 154 21.83 -3.00 8.24
C MET A 154 22.32 -1.62 8.71
N LYS A 155 21.56 -0.55 8.43
CA LYS A 155 21.71 0.77 9.08
C LYS A 155 20.64 1.01 10.14
N LEU A 156 20.09 -0.04 10.75
CA LEU A 156 19.42 0.06 12.04
C LEU A 156 20.47 0.39 13.13
N LYS A 157 20.97 1.63 13.11
CA LYS A 157 21.44 2.33 14.31
C LYS A 157 20.23 2.52 15.23
N PHE A 158 19.72 1.43 15.80
CA PHE A 158 18.64 1.47 16.79
C PHE A 158 19.07 2.24 18.06
N PHE A 159 20.36 2.56 18.22
CA PHE A 159 20.90 3.36 19.33
C PHE A 159 22.17 4.16 18.96
N LYS A 160 22.14 5.05 17.96
CA LYS A 160 23.17 6.11 17.87
C LYS A 160 22.72 7.31 17.02
N PRO A 161 22.25 8.41 17.64
CA PRO A 161 22.31 9.70 16.99
C PRO A 161 23.78 10.12 16.99
N ASN A 162 24.36 10.23 15.80
CA ASN A 162 25.53 11.03 15.46
C ASN A 162 25.41 11.27 13.97
#